data_AF-A0A368FDB9-F1
#
_entry.id   AF-A0A368FDB9-F1
#
_cell.length_a   1.000
_cell.length_b   1.000
_cell.length_c   1.000
_cell.angle_alpha   90.00
_cell.angle_beta   90.00
_cell.angle_gamma   90.00
#
_symmetry.space_group_name_H-M   'P 1'
#
loop_
_entity.id
_entity.type
_entity.pdbx_description
1 polymer ?
#
loop_
_entity_poly.entity_id
_entity_poly.type
_entity_poly.pdbx_seq_one_letter_code
_entity_poly.pdbx_strand_id
1 'polypeptide(L)'
;MYEELKQQEMLDMLRKFRNMNIDYELVGFYQAHPFGACFSQDLVDSMFDYQSNGPDGVVIIYDPVKTRQGQLCMRAYRLSVPALELCAKNDWSPDAVKAANLTYQTMFEELPIVIKSSHLVNVMMAELSLAPTRIADRFSTHLELGSRRSLEKSVRAMMANIDELNKSISAYGKYVNDKQRHDNMIYNLTQKRVTGENIAKLFLAEALADDKGTTKDRSQSLLNR
;
A
#
# COMPACT_ATOMS: atom_id res chain seq x y z
N MET A 1 -25.89 9.78 7.81
CA MET A 1 -26.91 9.15 8.68
C MET A 1 -26.42 7.90 9.40
N TYR A 2 -26.00 6.82 8.73
CA TYR A 2 -25.52 5.61 9.44
C TYR A 2 -24.12 5.76 10.06
N GLU A 3 -23.22 6.48 9.39
CA GLU A 3 -21.88 6.81 9.93
C GLU A 3 -21.93 7.82 11.08
N GLU A 4 -22.81 8.82 10.99
CA GLU A 4 -23.04 9.79 12.08
C GLU A 4 -23.58 9.11 13.33
N LEU A 5 -24.46 8.10 13.17
CA LEU A 5 -24.96 7.32 14.30
C LEU A 5 -23.83 6.51 14.97
N LYS A 6 -22.98 5.85 14.19
CA LYS A 6 -21.81 5.13 14.72
C LYS A 6 -20.87 6.06 15.50
N GLN A 7 -20.62 7.26 14.98
CA GLN A 7 -19.78 8.25 15.66
C GLN A 7 -20.42 8.70 16.99
N GLN A 8 -21.74 8.91 17.02
CA GLN A 8 -22.45 9.27 18.25
C GLN A 8 -22.39 8.15 19.30
N GLU A 9 -22.61 6.89 18.90
CA GLU A 9 -22.51 5.74 19.81
C GLU A 9 -21.09 5.57 20.37
N MET A 10 -20.08 5.76 19.53
CA MET A 10 -18.68 5.72 19.95
C MET A 10 -18.38 6.80 20.98
N LEU A 11 -18.81 8.05 20.75
CA LEU A 11 -18.61 9.15 21.69
C LEU A 11 -19.33 8.92 23.02
N ASP A 12 -20.52 8.33 23.01
CA ASP A 12 -21.23 7.96 24.24
C ASP A 12 -20.50 6.85 25.02
N MET A 13 -19.91 5.87 24.31
CA MET A 13 -19.09 4.84 24.93
C MET A 13 -17.83 5.42 25.60
N LEU A 14 -17.13 6.35 24.92
CA LEU A 14 -15.94 7.01 25.48
C LEU A 14 -16.29 7.85 26.74
N ARG A 15 -17.46 8.50 26.75
CA ARG A 15 -17.96 9.20 27.96
C ARG A 15 -18.19 8.24 29.11
N LYS A 16 -18.73 7.05 28.86
CA LYS A 16 -18.94 6.02 29.89
C LYS A 16 -17.61 5.49 30.44
N PHE A 17 -16.60 5.28 29.59
CA PHE A 17 -15.27 4.88 30.06
C PHE A 17 -14.64 5.93 30.97
N ARG A 18 -14.76 7.22 30.62
CA ARG A 18 -14.31 8.32 31.48
C ARG A 18 -15.02 8.31 32.84
N ASN A 19 -16.33 8.04 32.88
CA ASN A 19 -17.09 7.96 34.13
C ASN A 19 -16.71 6.75 35.00
N MET A 20 -16.19 5.68 34.40
CA MET A 20 -15.72 4.47 35.10
C MET A 20 -14.23 4.51 35.43
N ASN A 21 -13.56 5.65 35.22
CA ASN A 21 -12.12 5.82 35.42
C ASN A 21 -11.26 4.85 34.57
N ILE A 22 -11.75 4.48 33.38
CA ILE A 22 -11.01 3.69 32.39
C ILE A 22 -10.40 4.66 31.38
N ASP A 23 -9.19 4.34 30.90
CA ASP A 23 -8.54 5.07 29.83
C ASP A 23 -9.38 5.01 28.53
N TYR A 24 -9.44 6.12 27.81
CA TYR A 24 -10.30 6.31 26.63
C TYR A 24 -9.49 6.73 25.39
N GLU A 25 -8.16 6.63 25.44
CA GLU A 25 -7.31 6.92 24.30
C GLU A 25 -7.49 5.90 23.17
N LEU A 26 -7.71 6.39 21.96
CA LEU A 26 -7.99 5.59 20.78
C LEU A 26 -6.70 5.32 20.01
N VAL A 27 -6.04 4.21 20.34
CA VAL A 27 -4.74 3.81 19.77
C VAL A 27 -4.83 2.92 18.52
N GLY A 28 -6.05 2.65 18.04
CA GLY A 28 -6.29 1.88 16.82
C GLY A 28 -7.55 1.04 16.87
N PHE A 29 -7.62 0.02 16.02
CA PHE A 29 -8.79 -0.84 15.87
C PHE A 29 -8.41 -2.30 15.63
N TYR A 30 -9.37 -3.19 15.86
CA TYR A 30 -9.22 -4.61 15.57
C TYR A 30 -10.17 -5.04 14.45
N GLN A 31 -9.74 -6.00 13.64
CA GLN A 31 -10.55 -6.57 12.58
C GLN A 31 -10.42 -8.09 12.57
N ALA A 32 -11.57 -8.77 12.53
CA ALA A 32 -11.59 -10.22 12.35
C ALA A 32 -11.63 -10.53 10.86
N HIS A 33 -10.59 -11.20 10.34
CA HIS A 33 -10.53 -11.61 8.94
C HIS A 33 -10.21 -13.10 8.82
N PRO A 34 -11.13 -13.91 8.28
CA PRO A 34 -10.85 -15.32 8.07
C PRO A 34 -9.74 -15.47 7.03
N PHE A 35 -8.80 -16.38 7.26
CA PHE A 35 -7.70 -16.69 6.34
C PHE A 35 -6.67 -15.57 6.12
N GLY A 36 -6.71 -14.50 6.94
CA GLY A 36 -5.71 -13.43 6.89
C GLY A 36 -5.74 -12.56 5.63
N ALA A 37 -6.86 -12.54 4.89
CA ALA A 37 -7.07 -11.66 3.73
C ALA A 37 -7.32 -10.19 4.15
N CYS A 38 -6.45 -9.63 4.98
CA CYS A 38 -6.70 -8.36 5.65
C CYS A 38 -6.34 -7.12 4.84
N PHE A 39 -5.51 -7.24 3.80
CA PHE A 39 -4.99 -6.09 3.06
C PHE A 39 -6.04 -5.56 2.08
N SER A 40 -6.89 -4.65 2.56
CA SER A 40 -7.83 -3.84 1.77
C SER A 40 -7.34 -2.39 1.70
N GLN A 41 -7.74 -1.66 0.66
CA GLN A 41 -7.53 -0.22 0.58
C GLN A 41 -8.20 0.49 1.76
N ASP A 42 -9.44 0.10 2.11
CA ASP A 42 -10.17 0.66 3.25
C ASP A 42 -9.41 0.49 4.58
N LEU A 43 -8.66 -0.60 4.71
CA LEU A 43 -7.84 -0.85 5.90
C LEU A 43 -6.67 0.13 5.96
N VAL A 44 -6.00 0.38 4.81
CA VAL A 44 -4.89 1.33 4.73
C VAL A 44 -5.36 2.74 5.01
N ASP A 45 -6.50 3.14 4.43
CA ASP A 45 -7.09 4.46 4.66
C ASP A 45 -7.46 4.64 6.13
N SER A 46 -8.10 3.62 6.74
CA SER A 46 -8.39 3.64 8.17
C SER A 46 -7.12 3.73 9.02
N MET A 47 -6.09 2.92 8.72
CA MET A 47 -4.80 2.98 9.44
C MET A 47 -4.15 4.36 9.34
N PHE A 48 -4.21 4.99 8.17
CA PHE A 48 -3.69 6.33 7.96
C PHE A 48 -4.42 7.35 8.83
N ASP A 49 -5.75 7.31 8.89
CA ASP A 49 -6.53 8.22 9.74
C ASP A 49 -6.16 8.09 11.23
N TYR A 50 -6.03 6.85 11.73
CA TYR A 50 -5.64 6.61 13.12
C TYR A 50 -4.19 7.05 13.40
N GLN A 51 -3.26 6.78 12.48
CA GLN A 51 -1.87 7.17 12.66
C GLN A 51 -1.61 8.67 12.46
N SER A 52 -2.45 9.35 11.68
CA SER A 52 -2.40 10.81 11.54
C SER A 52 -2.87 11.51 12.82
N ASN A 53 -3.79 10.89 13.57
CA ASN A 53 -4.28 11.42 14.85
C ASN A 53 -3.34 11.10 16.03
N GLY A 54 -2.54 10.03 15.94
CA GLY A 54 -1.53 9.68 16.92
C GLY A 54 -0.48 8.72 16.35
N PRO A 55 0.82 8.93 16.63
CA PRO A 55 1.89 8.15 16.00
C PRO A 55 1.85 6.65 16.33
N ASP A 56 1.15 6.27 17.40
CA ASP A 56 1.10 4.91 17.94
C ASP A 56 -0.10 4.09 17.44
N GLY A 57 -0.70 4.49 16.30
CA GLY A 57 -1.79 3.74 15.67
C GLY A 57 -1.38 2.32 15.26
N VAL A 58 -2.02 1.31 15.86
CA VAL A 58 -1.79 -0.13 15.58
C VAL A 58 -3.10 -0.82 15.21
N VAL A 59 -3.04 -1.76 14.26
CA VAL A 59 -4.17 -2.62 13.91
C VAL A 59 -3.92 -4.04 14.37
N ILE A 60 -4.92 -4.64 15.00
CA ILE A 60 -4.91 -6.05 15.39
C ILE A 60 -5.81 -6.84 14.45
N ILE A 61 -5.22 -7.78 13.71
CA ILE A 61 -5.94 -8.70 12.84
C ILE A 61 -6.06 -10.06 13.53
N TYR A 62 -7.31 -10.47 13.74
CA TYR A 62 -7.66 -11.75 14.35
C TYR A 62 -8.16 -12.72 13.29
N ASP A 63 -7.58 -13.93 13.23
CA ASP A 63 -8.08 -15.01 12.38
C ASP A 63 -8.94 -15.99 13.20
N PRO A 64 -10.28 -15.91 13.10
CA PRO A 64 -11.18 -16.80 13.84
C PRO A 64 -11.09 -18.25 13.36
N VAL A 65 -10.70 -18.48 12.10
CA VAL A 65 -10.66 -19.83 11.51
C VAL A 65 -9.46 -20.59 12.03
N LYS A 66 -8.29 -19.94 12.09
CA LYS A 66 -7.07 -20.53 12.69
C LYS A 66 -7.20 -20.68 14.20
N THR A 67 -7.78 -19.68 14.87
CA THR A 67 -7.99 -19.76 16.33
C THR A 67 -8.91 -20.91 16.72
N ARG A 68 -9.94 -21.20 15.91
CA ARG A 68 -10.79 -22.38 16.10
C ARG A 68 -10.05 -23.71 15.96
N GLN A 69 -8.95 -23.75 15.21
CA GLN A 69 -8.10 -24.94 15.05
C GLN A 69 -7.13 -25.14 16.22
N GLY A 70 -7.18 -24.28 17.25
CA GLY A 70 -6.42 -24.45 18.48
C GLY A 70 -5.16 -23.62 18.60
N GLN A 71 -4.82 -22.78 17.61
CA GLN A 71 -3.71 -21.82 17.70
C GLN A 71 -4.24 -20.38 17.64
N LEU A 72 -4.01 -19.61 18.70
CA LEU A 72 -4.35 -18.19 18.71
C LEU A 72 -3.56 -17.46 17.62
N CYS A 73 -4.26 -17.05 16.56
CA CYS A 73 -3.67 -16.34 15.44
C CYS A 73 -4.11 -14.87 15.49
N MET A 74 -3.29 -14.04 16.10
CA MET A 74 -3.41 -12.58 16.08
C MET A 74 -2.12 -11.99 15.53
N ARG A 75 -2.25 -11.01 14.65
CA ARG A 75 -1.13 -10.26 14.09
C ARG A 75 -1.38 -8.78 14.30
N ALA A 76 -0.38 -8.08 14.82
CA ALA A 76 -0.42 -6.64 14.99
C ALA A 76 0.39 -6.01 13.86
N TYR A 77 -0.20 -5.04 13.17
CA TYR A 77 0.45 -4.33 12.08
C TYR A 77 0.42 -2.83 12.33
N ARG A 78 1.48 -2.19 11.85
CA ARG A 78 1.62 -0.75 11.78
C ARG A 78 2.03 -0.37 10.36
N LEU A 79 1.51 0.75 9.86
CA LEU A 79 1.98 1.31 8.60
C LEU A 79 3.37 1.95 8.83
N SER A 80 4.27 1.75 7.87
CA SER A 80 5.62 2.31 7.90
C SER A 80 5.62 3.82 7.64
N VAL A 81 6.58 4.56 8.22
CA VAL A 81 6.68 6.02 8.09
C VAL A 81 6.73 6.50 6.63
N PRO A 82 7.50 5.88 5.71
CA PRO A 82 7.51 6.28 4.31
C PRO A 82 6.16 6.06 3.60
N ALA A 83 5.42 5.01 3.99
CA ALA A 83 4.08 4.77 3.45
C ALA A 83 3.08 5.82 3.96
N LEU A 84 3.19 6.23 5.22
CA LEU A 84 2.38 7.29 5.80
C LEU A 84 2.62 8.63 5.10
N GLU A 85 3.88 8.99 4.83
CA GLU A 85 4.23 10.23 4.10
C GLU A 85 3.70 10.24 2.67
N LEU A 86 3.72 9.10 1.97
CA LEU A 86 3.13 8.96 0.64
C LEU A 86 1.60 9.08 0.67
N CYS A 87 0.96 8.42 1.65
CA CYS A 87 -0.49 8.54 1.88
C CYS A 87 -0.90 9.99 2.17
N ALA A 88 -0.14 10.69 3.01
CA ALA A 88 -0.40 12.10 3.36
C ALA A 88 -0.30 13.04 2.16
N LYS A 89 0.63 12.77 1.23
CA LYS A 89 0.79 13.54 -0.02
C LYS A 89 -0.20 13.13 -1.11
N ASN A 90 -0.91 12.01 -0.91
CA ASN A 90 -1.79 11.37 -1.89
C ASN A 90 -1.15 11.17 -3.27
N ASP A 91 0.18 10.99 -3.30
CA ASP A 91 0.96 10.83 -4.54
C ASP A 91 1.35 9.37 -4.74
N TRP A 92 0.46 8.62 -5.39
CA TRP A 92 0.66 7.22 -5.77
C TRP A 92 1.31 7.06 -7.14
N SER A 93 2.15 8.03 -7.55
CA SER A 93 2.95 7.92 -8.77
C SER A 93 3.98 6.79 -8.66
N PRO A 94 4.23 5.99 -9.72
CA PRO A 94 5.30 4.99 -9.74
C PRO A 94 6.67 5.56 -9.39
N ASP A 95 6.92 6.82 -9.75
CA ASP A 95 8.19 7.50 -9.46
C ASP A 95 8.31 7.87 -7.99
N ALA A 96 7.22 8.30 -7.35
CA ALA A 96 7.16 8.61 -5.92
C ALA A 96 7.33 7.36 -5.06
N VAL A 97 6.65 6.26 -5.43
CA VAL A 97 6.79 4.95 -4.77
C VAL A 97 8.22 4.42 -4.88
N LYS A 98 8.85 4.58 -6.05
CA LYS A 98 10.24 4.20 -6.27
C LYS A 98 11.21 5.07 -5.48
N ALA A 99 10.97 6.39 -5.39
CA ALA A 99 11.77 7.30 -4.58
C ALA A 99 11.70 6.97 -3.08
N ALA A 100 10.53 6.52 -2.60
CA ALA A 100 10.32 6.11 -1.21
C ALA A 100 10.83 4.69 -0.90
N ASN A 101 11.34 3.93 -1.90
CA ASN A 101 11.73 2.53 -1.76
C ASN A 101 10.67 1.64 -1.10
N LEU A 102 9.39 1.94 -1.34
CA LEU A 102 8.30 1.20 -0.73
C LEU A 102 8.13 -0.15 -1.43
N THR A 103 8.27 -1.23 -0.67
CA THR A 103 8.10 -2.61 -1.12
C THR A 103 6.99 -3.27 -0.31
N TYR A 104 6.40 -4.36 -0.82
CA TYR A 104 5.37 -5.12 -0.12
C TYR A 104 5.77 -5.56 1.31
N GLN A 105 7.07 -5.76 1.56
CA GLN A 105 7.59 -6.13 2.88
C GLN A 105 7.75 -4.92 3.81
N THR A 106 8.04 -3.74 3.27
CA THR A 106 8.39 -2.55 4.06
C THR A 106 7.19 -1.63 4.29
N MET A 107 6.06 -1.88 3.60
CA MET A 107 4.83 -1.11 3.78
C MET A 107 4.19 -1.34 5.15
N PHE A 108 4.18 -2.58 5.62
CA PHE A 108 3.62 -2.96 6.92
C PHE A 108 4.72 -3.53 7.82
N GLU A 109 4.84 -2.95 9.01
CA GLU A 109 5.69 -3.47 10.07
C GLU A 109 4.83 -4.36 10.98
N GLU A 110 5.26 -5.61 11.20
CA GLU A 110 4.60 -6.52 12.13
C GLU A 110 5.17 -6.33 13.54
N LEU A 111 4.28 -6.06 14.52
CA LEU A 111 4.68 -5.86 15.91
C LEU A 111 4.53 -7.15 16.72
N PRO A 112 5.52 -7.47 17.59
CA PRO A 112 5.41 -8.61 18.49
C PRO A 112 4.32 -8.35 19.55
N ILE A 113 3.40 -9.29 19.70
CA ILE A 113 2.32 -9.20 20.69
C ILE A 113 2.78 -9.89 21.98
N VAL A 114 2.81 -9.14 23.09
CA VAL A 114 3.11 -9.67 24.43
C VAL A 114 1.86 -9.58 25.29
N ILE A 115 1.29 -10.73 25.66
CA ILE A 115 0.14 -10.80 26.55
C ILE A 115 0.63 -10.65 27.99
N LYS A 116 0.26 -9.54 28.64
CA LYS A 116 0.54 -9.29 30.05
C LYS A 116 -0.76 -9.38 30.85
N SER A 117 -0.78 -10.25 31.84
CA SER A 117 -1.90 -10.38 32.78
C SER A 117 -1.51 -9.75 34.12
N SER A 118 -2.46 -9.06 34.76
CA SER A 118 -2.26 -8.56 36.13
C SER A 118 -2.28 -9.71 37.14
N HIS A 119 -1.70 -9.49 38.32
CA HIS A 119 -1.66 -10.52 39.36
C HIS A 119 -3.05 -11.01 39.78
N LEU A 120 -4.04 -10.10 39.83
CA LEU A 120 -5.42 -10.46 40.16
C LEU A 120 -6.05 -11.36 39.09
N VAL A 121 -5.80 -11.06 37.80
CA VAL A 121 -6.26 -11.91 36.70
C VAL A 121 -5.59 -13.29 36.76
N ASN A 122 -4.33 -13.37 37.17
CA ASN A 122 -3.65 -14.66 37.34
C ASN A 122 -4.26 -15.49 38.47
N VAL A 123 -4.64 -14.86 39.60
CA VAL A 123 -5.38 -15.54 40.69
C VAL A 123 -6.74 -16.03 40.18
N MET A 124 -7.47 -15.20 39.44
CA MET A 124 -8.74 -15.59 38.83
C MET A 124 -8.58 -16.75 37.83
N MET A 125 -7.52 -16.75 37.01
CA MET A 125 -7.22 -17.86 36.09
C MET A 125 -6.88 -19.15 36.85
N ALA A 126 -6.19 -19.06 37.99
CA ALA A 126 -5.92 -20.20 38.84
C ALA A 126 -7.20 -20.77 39.47
N GLU A 127 -8.09 -19.91 39.98
CA GLU A 127 -9.41 -20.29 40.48
C GLU A 127 -10.26 -20.98 39.39
N LEU A 128 -10.29 -20.43 38.18
CA LEU A 128 -10.99 -21.03 37.04
C LEU A 128 -10.39 -22.38 36.60
N SER A 129 -9.08 -22.55 36.78
CA SER A 129 -8.41 -23.83 36.52
C SER A 129 -8.72 -24.89 37.57
N LEU A 130 -8.97 -24.49 38.82
CA LEU A 130 -9.35 -25.37 39.92
C LEU A 130 -10.85 -25.71 39.90
N ALA A 131 -11.68 -24.80 39.38
CA ALA A 131 -13.09 -25.05 39.14
C ALA A 131 -13.25 -26.26 38.19
N PRO A 132 -14.01 -27.30 38.56
CA PRO A 132 -14.19 -28.51 37.76
C PRO A 132 -15.12 -28.20 36.57
N THR A 133 -14.60 -27.43 35.64
CA THR A 133 -15.27 -27.05 34.41
C THR A 133 -14.78 -28.01 33.34
N ARG A 134 -15.70 -28.73 32.70
CA ARG A 134 -15.47 -29.70 31.59
C ARG A 134 -14.81 -29.11 30.33
N ILE A 135 -14.21 -27.93 30.44
CA ILE A 135 -13.58 -27.16 29.37
C ILE A 135 -12.13 -27.60 29.17
N ALA A 136 -11.46 -28.12 30.21
CA ALA A 136 -10.09 -28.64 30.12
C ALA A 136 -9.94 -29.81 29.13
N ASP A 137 -11.00 -30.60 28.87
CA ASP A 137 -10.95 -31.69 27.90
C ASP A 137 -11.03 -31.23 26.42
N ARG A 138 -11.31 -29.94 26.16
CA ARG A 138 -11.40 -29.41 24.78
C ARG A 138 -10.08 -28.88 24.21
N PHE A 139 -8.98 -28.92 24.96
CA PHE A 139 -7.65 -28.57 24.43
C PHE A 139 -7.10 -29.62 23.44
N SER A 140 -7.77 -30.77 23.29
CA SER A 140 -7.41 -31.82 22.32
C SER A 140 -7.68 -31.45 20.85
N THR A 141 -8.36 -30.34 20.55
CA THR A 141 -8.63 -29.95 19.14
C THR A 141 -7.39 -29.47 18.40
N HIS A 142 -6.30 -29.15 19.10
CA HIS A 142 -5.00 -28.80 18.50
C HIS A 142 -4.38 -29.98 17.73
N LEU A 143 -4.73 -31.21 18.10
CA LEU A 143 -4.24 -32.44 17.46
C LEU A 143 -5.17 -32.95 16.34
N GLU A 144 -6.21 -32.20 15.97
CA GLU A 144 -7.06 -32.59 14.86
C GLU A 144 -6.38 -32.30 13.51
N LEU A 145 -5.99 -33.36 12.79
CA LEU A 145 -5.55 -33.30 11.38
C LEU A 145 -6.68 -32.86 10.40
N GLY A 146 -7.86 -32.50 10.91
CA GLY A 146 -9.07 -32.10 10.19
C GLY A 146 -8.98 -30.74 9.47
N SER A 147 -7.79 -30.28 9.10
CA SER A 147 -7.58 -28.97 8.46
C SER A 147 -7.94 -28.94 6.97
N ARG A 148 -8.27 -30.08 6.33
CA ARG A 148 -8.44 -30.19 4.87
C ARG A 148 -9.38 -29.13 4.28
N ARG A 149 -10.54 -28.86 4.90
CA ARG A 149 -11.50 -27.86 4.42
C ARG A 149 -11.00 -26.42 4.57
N SER A 150 -10.30 -26.14 5.67
CA SER A 150 -9.71 -24.81 5.90
C SER A 150 -8.51 -24.54 4.98
N LEU A 151 -7.70 -25.56 4.73
CA LEU A 151 -6.58 -25.50 3.80
C LEU A 151 -7.09 -25.34 2.36
N GLU A 152 -8.08 -26.14 1.95
CA GLU A 152 -8.69 -26.00 0.62
C GLU A 152 -9.23 -24.58 0.42
N LYS A 153 -9.93 -24.02 1.41
CA LYS A 153 -10.46 -22.65 1.31
C LYS A 153 -9.35 -21.60 1.29
N SER A 154 -8.27 -21.79 2.05
CA SER A 154 -7.09 -20.91 2.02
C SER A 154 -6.41 -20.94 0.64
N VAL A 155 -6.21 -22.15 0.09
CA VAL A 155 -5.62 -22.34 -1.24
C VAL A 155 -6.50 -21.76 -2.33
N ARG A 156 -7.82 -21.96 -2.25
CA ARG A 156 -8.78 -21.39 -3.20
C ARG A 156 -8.79 -19.85 -3.16
N ALA A 157 -8.69 -19.25 -1.98
CA ALA A 157 -8.54 -17.81 -1.84
C ALA A 157 -7.21 -17.31 -2.45
N MET A 158 -6.11 -18.05 -2.23
CA MET A 158 -4.83 -17.73 -2.84
C MET A 158 -4.86 -17.85 -4.37
N MET A 159 -5.53 -18.86 -4.92
CA MET A 159 -5.72 -19.02 -6.38
C MET A 159 -6.45 -17.81 -6.97
N ALA A 160 -7.52 -17.33 -6.33
CA ALA A 160 -8.23 -16.13 -6.78
C ALA A 160 -7.33 -14.88 -6.79
N ASN A 161 -6.48 -14.71 -5.76
CA ASN A 161 -5.53 -13.61 -5.70
C ASN A 161 -4.44 -13.71 -6.77
N ILE A 162 -3.96 -14.93 -7.07
CA ILE A 162 -2.99 -15.18 -8.15
C ILE A 162 -3.62 -14.89 -9.51
N ASP A 163 -4.88 -15.26 -9.73
CA ASP A 163 -5.59 -14.97 -10.97
C ASP A 163 -5.74 -13.45 -11.16
N GLU A 164 -6.06 -12.71 -10.11
CA GLU A 164 -6.14 -11.26 -10.15
C GLU A 164 -4.76 -10.61 -10.42
N LEU A 165 -3.71 -11.14 -9.80
CA LEU A 165 -2.33 -10.72 -10.07
C LEU A 165 -1.91 -11.05 -11.52
N ASN A 166 -2.33 -12.17 -12.07
CA ASN A 166 -2.06 -12.51 -13.47
C ASN A 166 -2.78 -11.55 -14.44
N LYS A 167 -4.00 -11.11 -14.10
CA LYS A 167 -4.70 -10.08 -14.87
C LYS A 167 -3.94 -8.75 -14.83
N SER A 168 -3.46 -8.32 -13.67
CA SER A 168 -2.71 -7.06 -13.53
C SER A 168 -1.35 -7.12 -14.23
N ILE A 169 -0.63 -8.24 -14.15
CA ILE A 169 0.60 -8.48 -14.93
C ILE A 169 0.32 -8.41 -16.43
N SER A 170 -0.76 -9.04 -16.90
CA SER A 170 -1.12 -9.02 -18.31
C SER A 170 -1.47 -7.62 -18.80
N ALA A 171 -2.19 -6.83 -17.99
CA ALA A 171 -2.49 -5.43 -18.27
C ALA A 171 -1.22 -4.56 -18.29
N TYR A 172 -0.31 -4.76 -17.32
CA TYR A 172 0.99 -4.09 -17.29
C TYR A 172 1.85 -4.45 -18.51
N GLY A 173 1.86 -5.72 -18.92
CA GLY A 173 2.57 -6.15 -20.13
C GLY A 173 2.05 -5.46 -21.39
N LYS A 174 0.73 -5.27 -21.52
CA LYS A 174 0.14 -4.46 -22.61
C LYS A 174 0.62 -3.00 -22.55
N TYR A 175 0.56 -2.39 -21.37
CA TYR A 175 1.06 -1.02 -21.16
C TYR A 175 2.53 -0.86 -21.54
N VAL A 176 3.41 -1.80 -21.16
CA VAL A 176 4.84 -1.76 -21.51
C VAL A 176 5.04 -1.84 -23.02
N ASN A 177 4.32 -2.74 -23.69
CA ASN A 177 4.41 -2.87 -25.15
C ASN A 177 3.92 -1.62 -25.88
N ASP A 178 2.81 -1.02 -25.43
CA ASP A 178 2.26 0.20 -26.02
C ASP A 178 3.17 1.40 -25.75
N LYS A 179 3.72 1.53 -24.54
CA LYS A 179 4.74 2.54 -24.22
C LYS A 179 5.95 2.40 -25.15
N GLN A 180 6.48 1.19 -25.34
CA GLN A 180 7.61 0.96 -26.22
C GLN A 180 7.31 1.34 -27.68
N ARG A 181 6.08 1.07 -28.17
CA ARG A 181 5.63 1.52 -29.49
C ARG A 181 5.58 3.05 -29.60
N HIS A 182 5.03 3.72 -28.59
CA HIS A 182 4.98 5.18 -28.53
C HIS A 182 6.38 5.79 -28.49
N ASP A 183 7.29 5.26 -27.68
CA ASP A 183 8.68 5.73 -27.57
C ASP A 183 9.40 5.59 -28.93
N ASN A 184 9.23 4.45 -29.61
CA ASN A 184 9.78 4.24 -30.95
C ASN A 184 9.19 5.22 -31.99
N MET A 185 7.89 5.50 -31.91
CA MET A 185 7.23 6.47 -32.80
C MET A 185 7.78 7.87 -32.58
N ILE A 186 7.91 8.32 -31.33
CA ILE A 186 8.48 9.62 -30.97
C ILE A 186 9.93 9.71 -31.42
N TYR A 187 10.72 8.66 -31.22
CA TYR A 187 12.10 8.60 -31.69
C TYR A 187 12.18 8.78 -33.20
N ASN A 188 11.37 8.06 -33.97
CA ASN A 188 11.32 8.18 -35.42
C ASN A 188 10.89 9.57 -35.90
N LEU A 189 9.89 10.18 -35.25
CA LEU A 189 9.45 11.54 -35.57
C LEU A 189 10.54 12.58 -35.25
N THR A 190 11.22 12.43 -34.13
CA THR A 190 12.33 13.30 -33.74
C THR A 190 13.48 13.20 -34.74
N GLN A 191 13.86 11.98 -35.13
CA GLN A 191 14.91 11.76 -36.14
C GLN A 191 14.52 12.38 -37.50
N LYS A 192 13.27 12.23 -37.94
CA LYS A 192 12.81 12.87 -39.19
C LYS A 192 12.86 14.40 -39.15
N ARG A 193 12.49 15.01 -38.01
CA ARG A 193 12.57 16.47 -37.83
C ARG A 193 14.01 16.96 -37.81
N VAL A 194 14.90 16.25 -37.12
CA VAL A 194 16.32 16.60 -37.04
C VAL A 194 16.99 16.45 -38.41
N THR A 195 16.83 15.32 -39.07
CA THR A 195 17.53 15.02 -40.34
C THR A 195 16.92 15.72 -41.55
N GLY A 196 15.60 15.93 -41.58
CA GLY A 196 14.91 16.54 -42.71
C GLY A 196 14.82 18.06 -42.59
N GLU A 197 14.13 18.55 -41.55
CA GLU A 197 13.74 19.96 -41.47
C GLU A 197 14.85 20.85 -40.89
N ASN A 198 15.53 20.39 -39.83
CA ASN A 198 16.55 21.21 -39.17
C ASN A 198 17.84 21.27 -39.99
N ILE A 199 18.28 20.14 -40.56
CA ILE A 199 19.44 20.13 -41.46
C ILE A 199 19.14 20.89 -42.76
N ALA A 200 17.96 20.75 -43.37
CA ALA A 200 17.63 21.54 -44.56
C ALA A 200 17.55 23.04 -44.28
N LYS A 201 17.02 23.45 -43.12
CA LYS A 201 17.04 24.86 -42.69
C LYS A 201 18.47 25.36 -42.44
N LEU A 202 19.37 24.51 -41.94
CA LEU A 202 20.80 24.83 -41.79
C LEU A 202 21.49 25.02 -43.14
N PHE A 203 21.30 24.11 -44.10
CA PHE A 203 21.82 24.25 -45.46
C PHE A 203 21.28 25.48 -46.18
N LEU A 204 19.99 25.80 -46.00
CA LEU A 204 19.37 26.98 -46.58
C LEU A 204 19.86 28.29 -45.92
N ALA A 205 20.13 28.26 -44.61
CA ALA A 205 20.74 29.37 -43.89
C ALA A 205 22.20 29.62 -44.31
N GLU A 206 22.96 28.56 -44.58
CA GLU A 206 24.33 28.64 -45.10
C GLU A 206 24.35 29.22 -46.53
N ALA A 207 23.47 28.75 -47.41
CA ALA A 207 23.33 29.31 -48.76
C ALA A 207 22.93 30.81 -48.76
N LEU A 208 22.10 31.24 -47.82
CA LEU A 208 21.74 32.66 -47.63
C LEU A 208 22.89 33.50 -47.03
N ALA A 209 23.81 32.89 -46.27
CA ALA A 209 24.98 33.56 -45.73
C ALA A 209 26.05 33.81 -46.81
N ASP A 210 26.25 32.86 -47.73
CA ASP A 210 27.17 32.98 -48.86
C ASP A 210 26.74 34.05 -49.88
N ASP A 211 25.43 34.19 -50.12
CA ASP A 211 24.87 35.22 -51.01
C ASP A 211 25.02 36.65 -50.41
N LYS A 212 25.08 36.77 -49.08
CA LYS A 212 25.39 38.03 -48.38
C LYS A 212 26.89 38.34 -48.31
N GLY A 213 27.75 37.33 -48.35
CA GLY A 213 29.21 37.50 -48.46
C GLY A 213 29.62 38.06 -49.83
N THR A 214 29.05 37.52 -50.89
CA THR A 214 29.31 37.95 -52.28
C THR A 214 28.77 39.35 -52.62
N THR A 215 27.69 39.80 -51.96
CA THR A 215 27.17 41.17 -52.12
C THR A 215 27.99 42.22 -51.35
N LYS A 216 28.64 41.87 -50.23
CA LYS A 216 29.59 42.76 -49.53
C LYS A 216 30.90 42.95 -50.32
N ASP A 217 31.42 41.91 -50.96
CA ASP A 217 32.63 42.03 -51.81
C ASP A 217 32.38 42.85 -53.09
N ARG A 218 31.16 42.78 -53.66
CA ARG A 218 30.76 43.65 -54.78
C ARG A 218 30.60 45.12 -54.39
N SER A 219 30.22 45.41 -53.16
CA SER A 219 30.07 46.80 -52.70
C SER A 219 31.41 47.43 -52.26
N GLN A 220 32.38 46.65 -51.78
CA GLN A 220 33.75 47.14 -51.54
C GLN A 220 34.55 47.35 -52.83
N SER A 221 34.32 46.55 -53.88
CA SER A 221 34.99 46.73 -55.19
C SER A 221 34.44 47.89 -56.03
N LEU A 222 33.24 48.40 -55.74
CA LEU A 222 32.66 49.58 -56.40
C LEU A 222 33.01 50.91 -55.73
N LEU A 223 33.63 50.90 -54.54
CA LEU A 223 34.09 52.10 -53.83
C LEU A 223 35.57 52.45 -54.09
N ASN A 224 36.31 51.61 -54.84
CA ASN A 224 37.74 51.76 -55.14
C ASN A 224 38.04 52.05 -56.63
N ARG A 225 37.13 52.73 -57.34
CA ARG A 225 37.35 53.17 -58.72
C ARG A 225 37.15 54.67 -58.87
#